data_AF-A0A3E1EVW2-F1
#
_entry.id   AF-A0A3E1EVW2-F1
#
_cell.length_a   1.000
_cell.length_b   1.000
_cell.length_c   1.000
_cell.angle_alpha   90.00
_cell.angle_beta   90.00
_cell.angle_gamma   90.00
#
_symmetry.space_group_name_H-M   'P 1'
#
loop_
_entity.id
_entity.type
_entity.pdbx_description
1 polymer ?
#
loop_
_entity_poly.entity_id
_entity_poly.type
_entity_poly.pdbx_seq_one_letter_code
_entity_poly.pdbx_strand_id
1 'polypeptide(L)'
;MGLNLGLSFTFSKILPYMLEFFAVCLLLFNVYRQYLTGVSLTIRRLVSMLILFGGCGAAFAANPIYEGDFSHQYREVFLTGENAKTFEQGLTMVALPGCPFCFQKLDEMKKISALYPSIPMHVFVINNDQAALEAYRERAEGIIEVEMFPDSRLLKSVIIGGYPNLIYNHDVQDSKLISWSNSGFGSTSWDYILDSEGL
;
A
#
# COMPACT_ATOMS: atom_id res chain seq x y z
N MET A 1 12.15 6.25 4.36
CA MET A 1 13.41 6.90 3.92
C MET A 1 13.23 7.59 2.57
N GLY A 2 12.77 6.90 1.52
CA GLY A 2 12.54 7.54 0.22
C GLY A 2 11.48 8.66 0.21
N LEU A 3 10.37 8.45 0.92
CA LEU A 3 9.31 9.48 1.05
C LEU A 3 9.82 10.77 1.69
N ASN A 4 10.68 10.68 2.71
CA ASN A 4 11.30 11.84 3.34
C ASN A 4 12.32 12.56 2.41
N LEU A 5 12.73 11.90 1.33
CA LEU A 5 13.59 12.46 0.29
C LEU A 5 12.77 13.02 -0.89
N GLY A 6 11.43 13.03 -0.80
CA GLY A 6 10.54 13.50 -1.86
C GLY A 6 10.43 12.54 -3.05
N LEU A 7 10.77 11.27 -2.87
CA LEU A 7 10.61 10.25 -3.92
C LEU A 7 9.18 9.71 -3.89
N SER A 8 8.66 9.31 -5.05
CA SER A 8 7.37 8.63 -5.15
C SER A 8 7.33 7.37 -4.26
N PHE A 9 6.15 6.91 -3.89
CA PHE A 9 5.95 5.66 -3.14
C PHE A 9 6.55 4.48 -3.88
N THR A 10 6.27 4.36 -5.18
CA THR A 10 6.81 3.30 -6.02
C THR A 10 8.35 3.31 -6.00
N PHE A 11 8.96 4.47 -6.20
CA PHE A 11 10.43 4.55 -6.20
C PHE A 11 11.02 4.32 -4.80
N SER A 12 10.37 4.85 -3.76
CA SER A 12 10.73 4.62 -2.36
C SER A 12 10.71 3.14 -1.98
N LYS A 13 9.80 2.36 -2.59
CA LYS A 13 9.69 0.92 -2.41
C LYS A 13 10.79 0.16 -3.17
N ILE A 14 11.14 0.57 -4.39
CA ILE A 14 12.18 -0.07 -5.20
C ILE A 14 13.60 0.20 -4.67
N LEU A 15 13.85 1.42 -4.17
CA LEU A 15 15.19 1.89 -3.84
C LEU A 15 16.00 0.94 -2.93
N PRO A 16 15.44 0.38 -1.83
CA PRO A 16 16.17 -0.59 -1.00
C PRO A 16 16.65 -1.82 -1.79
N TYR A 17 15.84 -2.35 -2.71
CA TYR A 17 16.24 -3.52 -3.52
C TYR A 17 17.33 -3.18 -4.52
N MET A 18 17.32 -1.97 -5.09
CA MET A 18 18.40 -1.52 -5.97
C MET A 18 19.72 -1.41 -5.21
N LEU A 19 19.70 -0.83 -4.01
CA LEU A 19 20.88 -0.70 -3.16
C LEU A 19 21.39 -2.06 -2.69
N GLU A 20 20.49 -2.96 -2.29
CA GLU A 20 20.81 -4.33 -1.91
C GLU A 20 21.45 -5.09 -3.06
N PHE A 21 20.83 -5.06 -4.26
CA PHE A 21 21.37 -5.73 -5.43
C PHE A 21 22.78 -5.24 -5.77
N PHE A 22 23.00 -3.93 -5.70
CA PHE A 22 24.32 -3.34 -5.87
C PHE A 22 25.32 -3.84 -4.80
N ALA A 23 24.91 -3.90 -3.53
CA ALA A 23 25.73 -4.44 -2.45
C ALA A 23 26.08 -5.92 -2.66
N VAL A 24 25.13 -6.74 -3.12
CA VAL A 24 25.35 -8.15 -3.48
C VAL A 24 26.32 -8.28 -4.63
N CYS A 25 26.22 -7.43 -5.67
CA CYS A 25 27.19 -7.39 -6.76
C CYS A 25 28.60 -7.02 -6.28
N LEU A 26 28.72 -6.03 -5.39
CA LEU A 26 30.01 -5.66 -4.80
C LEU A 26 30.58 -6.79 -3.95
N LEU A 27 29.76 -7.43 -3.12
CA LEU A 27 30.18 -8.58 -2.30
C LEU A 27 30.68 -9.71 -3.20
N LEU A 28 29.91 -10.04 -4.24
CA LEU A 28 30.27 -11.06 -5.22
C LEU A 28 31.60 -10.74 -5.90
N PHE A 29 31.79 -9.49 -6.34
CA PHE A 29 33.03 -9.04 -6.96
C PHE A 29 34.24 -9.19 -6.02
N ASN A 30 34.10 -8.76 -4.76
CA ASN A 30 35.15 -8.86 -3.76
C ASN A 30 35.49 -10.33 -3.43
N VAL A 31 34.47 -11.16 -3.19
CA VAL A 31 34.65 -12.59 -2.91
C VAL A 31 35.31 -13.30 -4.09
N TYR A 32 34.87 -12.97 -5.32
CA TYR A 32 35.45 -13.53 -6.52
C TYR A 32 36.94 -13.22 -6.62
N ARG A 33 37.30 -11.93 -6.49
CA ARG A 33 38.68 -11.46 -6.64
C ARG A 33 39.61 -12.04 -5.57
N GLN A 34 39.13 -12.11 -4.33
CA GLN A 34 39.96 -12.46 -3.18
C GLN A 34 40.06 -13.97 -2.94
N TYR A 35 39.00 -14.74 -3.20
CA TYR A 35 38.92 -16.14 -2.77
C TYR A 35 38.66 -17.14 -3.90
N LEU A 36 38.09 -16.74 -5.04
CA LEU A 36 37.62 -17.70 -6.06
C LEU A 36 38.47 -17.74 -7.34
N THR A 37 39.50 -16.90 -7.47
CA THR A 37 40.36 -16.83 -8.67
C THR A 37 41.15 -18.11 -8.95
N GLY A 38 41.61 -18.81 -7.90
CA GLY A 38 42.35 -20.08 -8.00
C GLY A 38 41.49 -21.33 -7.83
N VAL A 39 40.17 -21.18 -7.71
CA VAL A 39 39.25 -22.28 -7.38
C VAL A 39 38.62 -22.85 -8.67
N SER A 40 38.19 -24.11 -8.63
CA SER A 40 37.51 -24.75 -9.76
C SER A 40 36.27 -23.96 -10.21
N LEU A 41 36.00 -23.99 -11.52
CA LEU A 41 34.88 -23.27 -12.14
C LEU A 41 33.53 -23.65 -11.52
N THR A 42 33.35 -24.90 -11.13
CA THR A 42 32.11 -25.41 -10.51
C THR A 42 31.85 -24.76 -9.16
N ILE A 43 32.84 -24.75 -8.26
CA ILE A 43 32.72 -24.13 -6.94
C ILE A 43 32.47 -22.63 -7.10
N ARG A 44 33.20 -21.99 -8.02
CA ARG A 44 33.02 -20.56 -8.32
C ARG A 44 31.57 -20.25 -8.70
N ARG A 45 30.97 -21.03 -9.60
CA ARG A 45 29.57 -20.88 -10.00
C ARG A 45 28.60 -21.10 -8.84
N LEU A 46 28.81 -22.14 -8.03
CA LEU A 46 27.95 -22.45 -6.88
C LEU A 46 27.98 -21.32 -5.84
N VAL A 47 29.17 -20.84 -5.48
CA VAL A 47 29.32 -19.72 -4.53
C VAL A 47 28.71 -18.44 -5.10
N SER A 48 28.92 -18.15 -6.38
CA SER A 48 28.30 -17.00 -7.04
C SER A 48 26.76 -17.06 -7.01
N MET A 49 26.18 -18.22 -7.32
CA MET A 49 24.72 -18.43 -7.25
C MET A 49 24.22 -18.27 -5.81
N LEU A 50 24.93 -18.83 -4.83
CA LEU A 50 24.55 -18.74 -3.43
C LEU A 50 24.57 -17.30 -2.91
N ILE A 51 25.58 -16.50 -3.28
CA ILE A 51 25.63 -15.08 -2.92
C ILE A 51 24.49 -14.31 -3.60
N LEU A 52 24.27 -14.54 -4.90
CA LEU A 52 23.27 -13.81 -5.66
C LEU A 52 21.84 -14.15 -5.20
N PHE A 53 21.47 -15.43 -5.18
CA PHE A 53 20.14 -15.87 -4.78
C PHE A 53 19.94 -15.77 -3.27
N GLY A 54 20.97 -16.04 -2.47
CA GLY A 54 20.90 -15.91 -1.01
C GLY A 54 20.76 -14.46 -0.57
N GLY A 55 21.56 -13.55 -1.13
CA GLY A 55 21.48 -12.12 -0.83
C GLY A 55 20.15 -11.51 -1.29
N CYS A 56 19.84 -11.62 -2.58
CA CYS A 56 18.59 -11.07 -3.12
C CYS A 56 17.35 -11.75 -2.49
N GLY A 57 17.41 -13.05 -2.24
CA GLY A 57 16.33 -13.81 -1.61
C GLY A 57 16.09 -13.41 -0.16
N ALA A 58 17.14 -13.14 0.62
CA ALA A 58 17.02 -12.64 1.99
C ALA A 58 16.34 -11.26 2.03
N ALA A 59 16.70 -10.37 1.09
CA ALA A 59 16.08 -9.05 0.98
C ALA A 59 14.59 -9.13 0.64
N PHE A 60 14.22 -10.01 -0.30
CA PHE A 60 12.81 -10.27 -0.63
C PHE A 60 12.04 -10.91 0.53
N ALA A 61 12.69 -11.80 1.30
CA ALA A 61 12.05 -12.40 2.49
C ALA A 61 11.78 -11.38 3.59
N ALA A 62 12.70 -10.41 3.79
CA ALA A 62 12.54 -9.35 4.77
C ALA A 62 11.51 -8.29 4.31
N ASN A 63 11.47 -8.00 3.01
CA ASN A 63 10.54 -7.06 2.41
C ASN A 63 9.91 -7.72 1.18
N PRO A 64 8.74 -8.37 1.31
CA PRO A 64 8.05 -8.92 0.17
C PRO A 64 7.50 -7.82 -0.74
N ILE A 65 7.52 -8.09 -2.05
CA ILE A 65 6.89 -7.25 -3.07
C ILE A 65 5.50 -7.81 -3.36
N TYR A 66 4.48 -6.97 -3.27
CA TYR A 66 3.09 -7.35 -3.57
C TYR A 66 2.63 -6.76 -4.91
N GLU A 67 1.58 -7.35 -5.49
CA GLU A 67 1.06 -6.94 -6.80
C GLU A 67 0.60 -5.48 -6.82
N GLY A 68 -0.05 -4.99 -5.76
CA GLY A 68 -0.47 -3.58 -5.64
C GLY A 68 0.69 -2.59 -5.50
N ASP A 69 1.92 -3.05 -5.22
CA ASP A 69 3.08 -2.15 -5.17
C ASP A 69 3.50 -1.65 -6.56
N PHE A 70 3.17 -2.39 -7.63
CA PHE A 70 3.61 -2.10 -9.00
C PHE A 70 2.51 -2.21 -10.05
N SER A 71 1.34 -2.73 -9.69
CA SER A 71 0.15 -2.71 -10.53
C SER A 71 -0.84 -1.70 -10.00
N HIS A 72 -1.43 -0.94 -10.92
CA HIS A 72 -2.47 0.03 -10.60
C HIS A 72 -3.83 -0.53 -11.01
N GLN A 73 -4.24 -1.62 -10.35
CA GLN A 73 -5.50 -2.30 -10.63
C GLN A 73 -6.63 -1.67 -9.80
N TYR A 74 -7.42 -0.82 -10.44
CA TYR A 74 -8.63 -0.23 -9.86
C TYR A 74 -9.84 -0.49 -10.73
N ARG A 75 -11.02 -0.23 -10.16
CA ARG A 75 -12.28 -0.16 -10.89
C ARG A 75 -12.90 1.20 -10.69
N GLU A 76 -13.40 1.75 -11.78
CA GLU A 76 -14.24 2.95 -11.75
C GLU A 76 -15.66 2.55 -11.36
N VAL A 77 -16.23 3.29 -10.41
CA VAL A 77 -17.60 3.11 -9.95
C VAL A 77 -18.32 4.44 -10.09
N PHE A 78 -19.41 4.45 -10.85
CA PHE A 78 -20.22 5.65 -11.05
C PHE A 78 -21.43 5.60 -10.13
N LEU A 79 -21.55 6.57 -9.23
CA LEU A 79 -22.70 6.72 -8.34
C LEU A 79 -23.63 7.81 -8.85
N THR A 80 -24.94 7.56 -8.86
CA THR A 80 -25.93 8.53 -9.31
C THR A 80 -26.88 8.95 -8.19
N GLY A 81 -27.42 10.16 -8.29
CA GLY A 81 -28.40 10.70 -7.35
C GLY A 81 -27.84 10.91 -5.94
N GLU A 82 -28.64 10.60 -4.91
CA GLU A 82 -28.26 10.78 -3.50
C GLU A 82 -27.04 9.96 -3.09
N ASN A 83 -26.79 8.84 -3.78
CA ASN A 83 -25.63 7.98 -3.49
C ASN A 83 -24.29 8.64 -3.83
N ALA A 84 -24.26 9.61 -4.76
CA ALA A 84 -23.02 10.30 -5.15
C ALA A 84 -22.37 11.06 -3.98
N LYS A 85 -23.17 11.46 -2.99
CA LYS A 85 -22.70 12.18 -1.80
C LYS A 85 -22.29 11.27 -0.64
N THR A 86 -22.34 9.95 -0.83
CA THR A 86 -22.05 8.98 0.23
C THR A 86 -20.58 8.97 0.64
N PHE A 87 -19.70 9.16 -0.33
CA PHE A 87 -18.26 9.18 -0.12
C PHE A 87 -17.79 10.62 -0.21
N GLU A 88 -17.21 11.12 0.88
CA GLU A 88 -16.60 12.43 0.93
C GLU A 88 -15.37 12.51 0.01
N GLN A 89 -14.93 13.73 -0.29
CA GLN A 89 -13.70 13.94 -1.04
C GLN A 89 -12.52 13.27 -0.33
N GLY A 90 -11.60 12.70 -1.09
CA GLY A 90 -10.42 12.05 -0.56
C GLY A 90 -10.58 10.53 -0.46
N LEU A 91 -9.84 9.93 0.47
CA LEU A 91 -9.68 8.47 0.55
C LEU A 91 -10.51 7.89 1.69
N THR A 92 -11.51 7.08 1.34
CA THR A 92 -12.31 6.33 2.30
C THR A 92 -11.89 4.86 2.33
N MET A 93 -11.52 4.36 3.50
CA MET A 93 -11.32 2.92 3.72
C MET A 93 -12.59 2.29 4.30
N VAL A 94 -13.09 1.24 3.67
CA VAL A 94 -14.14 0.39 4.24
C VAL A 94 -13.50 -0.78 4.97
N ALA A 95 -13.85 -0.95 6.24
CA ALA A 95 -13.23 -1.90 7.16
C ALA A 95 -14.26 -2.82 7.84
N LEU A 96 -13.86 -4.09 8.01
CA LEU A 96 -14.61 -5.06 8.79
C LEU A 96 -14.21 -5.00 10.28
N PRO A 97 -15.14 -5.32 11.20
CA PRO A 97 -14.83 -5.58 12.60
C PRO A 97 -13.70 -6.61 12.76
N GLY A 98 -12.70 -6.29 13.59
CA GLY A 98 -11.61 -7.20 13.94
C GLY A 98 -10.66 -7.58 12.80
N CYS A 99 -10.68 -6.87 11.67
CA CYS A 99 -9.87 -7.16 10.49
C CYS A 99 -8.40 -6.72 10.67
N PRO A 100 -7.41 -7.64 10.75
CA PRO A 100 -6.02 -7.27 10.99
C PRO A 100 -5.41 -6.44 9.86
N PHE A 101 -5.74 -6.78 8.59
CA PHE A 101 -5.27 -6.03 7.42
C PHE A 101 -5.82 -4.61 7.37
N CYS A 102 -7.04 -4.40 7.86
CA CYS A 102 -7.67 -3.09 7.93
C CYS A 102 -6.98 -2.21 8.98
N PHE A 103 -6.60 -2.76 10.14
CA PHE A 103 -5.79 -2.04 11.12
C PHE A 103 -4.40 -1.69 10.58
N GLN A 104 -3.73 -2.62 9.90
CA GLN A 104 -2.44 -2.34 9.26
C GLN A 104 -2.55 -1.21 8.22
N LYS A 105 -3.63 -1.20 7.44
CA LYS A 105 -3.87 -0.16 6.44
C LYS A 105 -4.23 1.19 7.08
N LEU A 106 -4.98 1.19 8.18
CA LEU A 106 -5.21 2.41 8.98
C LEU A 106 -3.89 3.00 9.48
N ASP A 107 -2.97 2.16 9.98
CA ASP A 107 -1.65 2.62 10.45
C ASP A 107 -0.81 3.22 9.33
N GLU A 108 -0.93 2.67 8.12
CA GLU A 108 -0.34 3.22 6.92
C GLU A 108 -0.96 4.58 6.62
N MET A 109 -2.29 4.66 6.47
CA MET A 109 -3.03 5.91 6.21
C MET A 109 -2.68 7.01 7.21
N LYS A 110 -2.55 6.71 8.50
CA LYS A 110 -2.13 7.69 9.53
C LYS A 110 -0.74 8.28 9.23
N LYS A 111 0.22 7.45 8.83
CA LYS A 111 1.57 7.93 8.48
C LYS A 111 1.52 8.81 7.24
N ILE A 112 0.67 8.48 6.26
CA ILE A 112 0.48 9.29 5.06
C ILE A 112 -0.19 10.62 5.39
N SER A 113 -1.26 10.60 6.18
CA SER A 113 -1.96 11.81 6.63
C SER A 113 -1.02 12.76 7.39
N ALA A 114 -0.08 12.22 8.17
CA ALA A 114 0.96 13.04 8.81
C ALA A 114 1.95 13.70 7.83
N LEU A 115 2.23 13.06 6.69
CA LEU A 115 3.10 13.60 5.63
C LEU A 115 2.36 14.55 4.69
N TYR A 116 1.09 14.25 4.41
CA TYR A 116 0.23 14.94 3.45
C TYR A 116 -1.13 15.26 4.10
N PRO A 117 -1.17 16.23 5.03
CA PRO A 117 -2.38 16.54 5.81
C PRO A 117 -3.51 17.17 4.98
N SER A 118 -3.23 17.57 3.74
CA SER A 118 -4.23 18.12 2.82
C SER A 118 -5.14 17.07 2.20
N ILE A 119 -4.79 15.78 2.27
CA ILE A 119 -5.56 14.68 1.69
C ILE A 119 -6.56 14.20 2.74
N PRO A 120 -7.87 14.44 2.57
CA PRO A 120 -8.86 13.97 3.52
C PRO A 120 -8.90 12.43 3.51
N MET A 121 -9.00 11.85 4.71
CA MET A 121 -9.05 10.40 4.88
C MET A 121 -10.14 10.03 5.87
N HIS A 122 -10.90 9.00 5.55
CA HIS A 122 -12.04 8.54 6.33
C HIS A 122 -12.03 7.01 6.45
N VAL A 123 -12.64 6.50 7.52
CA VAL A 123 -12.85 5.06 7.74
C VAL A 123 -14.32 4.78 7.99
N PHE A 124 -14.87 3.89 7.18
CA PHE A 124 -16.20 3.32 7.38
C PHE A 124 -16.09 1.92 7.97
N VAL A 125 -16.60 1.76 9.19
CA VAL A 125 -16.71 0.47 9.88
C VAL A 125 -18.11 -0.09 9.64
N ILE A 126 -18.20 -1.28 9.05
CA ILE A 126 -19.47 -1.90 8.68
C ILE A 126 -19.93 -2.94 9.73
N ASN A 127 -21.13 -3.50 9.54
CA ASN A 127 -21.78 -4.52 10.38
C ASN A 127 -22.28 -4.03 11.76
N ASN A 128 -22.39 -2.71 11.98
CA ASN A 128 -22.98 -2.11 13.18
C ASN A 128 -22.36 -2.60 14.51
N ASP A 129 -21.05 -2.87 14.51
CA ASP A 129 -20.31 -3.27 15.70
C ASP A 129 -19.71 -2.05 16.40
N GLN A 130 -20.31 -1.64 17.51
CA GLN A 130 -19.88 -0.47 18.28
C GLN A 130 -18.50 -0.66 18.93
N ALA A 131 -18.18 -1.88 19.38
CA ALA A 131 -16.88 -2.17 19.98
C ALA A 131 -15.77 -2.09 18.92
N ALA A 132 -16.05 -2.56 17.71
CA ALA A 132 -15.14 -2.40 16.59
C ALA A 132 -14.97 -0.93 16.19
N LEU A 133 -16.05 -0.14 16.13
CA LEU A 133 -15.97 1.29 15.84
C LEU A 133 -15.04 2.01 16.83
N GLU A 134 -15.20 1.73 18.12
CA GLU A 134 -14.36 2.31 19.18
C GLU A 134 -12.90 1.88 19.03
N ALA A 135 -12.62 0.62 18.71
CA ALA A 135 -11.27 0.15 18.46
C ALA A 135 -10.60 0.85 17.27
N TYR A 136 -11.34 1.10 16.18
CA TYR A 136 -10.81 1.87 15.04
C TYR A 136 -10.61 3.34 15.40
N ARG A 137 -11.51 3.96 16.16
CA ARG A 137 -11.36 5.35 16.63
C ARG A 137 -10.15 5.52 17.54
N GLU A 138 -9.96 4.60 18.49
CA GLU A 138 -8.80 4.58 19.37
C GLU A 138 -7.52 4.45 18.55
N ARG A 139 -7.48 3.54 17.58
CA ARG A 139 -6.31 3.36 16.70
C ARG A 139 -6.06 4.58 15.81
N ALA A 140 -7.11 5.23 15.32
CA ALA A 140 -7.03 6.42 14.48
C ALA A 140 -6.49 7.63 15.25
N GLU A 141 -6.62 7.66 16.58
CA GLU A 141 -6.12 8.73 17.48
C GLU A 141 -6.62 10.13 17.07
N GLY A 142 -7.82 10.21 16.47
CA GLY A 142 -8.40 11.46 15.98
C GLY A 142 -7.72 12.07 14.75
N ILE A 143 -6.72 11.40 14.16
CA ILE A 143 -6.05 11.84 12.93
C ILE A 143 -6.94 11.61 11.71
N ILE A 144 -7.68 10.50 11.73
CA ILE A 144 -8.55 10.06 10.64
C ILE A 144 -9.96 9.89 11.22
N GLU A 145 -10.95 10.42 10.53
CA GLU A 145 -12.35 10.30 10.95
C GLU A 145 -12.83 8.86 10.77
N VAL A 146 -13.52 8.34 11.79
CA VAL A 146 -14.03 6.96 11.79
C VAL A 146 -15.51 6.97 12.14
N GLU A 147 -16.30 6.46 11.21
CA GLU A 147 -17.75 6.41 11.30
C GLU A 147 -18.28 5.00 11.09
N MET A 148 -19.45 4.75 11.67
CA MET A 148 -20.20 3.53 11.41
C MET A 148 -20.99 3.73 10.12
N PHE A 149 -20.85 2.79 9.19
CA PHE A 149 -21.58 2.84 7.94
C PHE A 149 -22.48 1.60 7.81
N PRO A 150 -23.78 1.78 7.52
CA PRO A 150 -24.71 0.66 7.45
C PRO A 150 -24.38 -0.26 6.27
N ASP A 151 -24.40 -1.59 6.50
CA ASP A 151 -24.31 -2.53 5.39
C ASP A 151 -25.49 -2.29 4.42
N SER A 152 -25.16 -1.92 3.19
CA SER A 152 -26.11 -1.45 2.19
C SER A 152 -25.83 -2.07 0.84
N ARG A 153 -26.85 -2.10 -0.02
CA ARG A 153 -26.70 -2.50 -1.43
C ARG A 153 -25.68 -1.62 -2.16
N LEU A 154 -25.57 -0.36 -1.76
CA LEU A 154 -24.59 0.58 -2.29
C LEU A 154 -23.17 0.08 -2.03
N LEU A 155 -22.80 -0.19 -0.77
CA LEU A 155 -21.48 -0.72 -0.44
C LEU A 155 -21.16 -2.01 -1.20
N LYS A 156 -22.13 -2.93 -1.31
CA LYS A 156 -21.94 -4.18 -2.07
C LYS A 156 -21.67 -3.96 -3.56
N SER A 157 -22.11 -2.83 -4.12
CA SER A 157 -21.85 -2.47 -5.51
C SER A 157 -20.48 -1.82 -5.73
N VAL A 158 -19.94 -1.17 -4.70
CA VAL A 158 -18.65 -0.45 -4.75
C VAL A 158 -17.49 -1.36 -4.33
N ILE A 159 -17.68 -2.18 -3.29
CA ILE A 159 -16.64 -3.05 -2.74
C ILE A 159 -16.30 -4.17 -3.73
N ILE A 160 -15.00 -4.45 -3.84
CA ILE A 160 -14.43 -5.47 -4.72
C ILE A 160 -13.54 -6.39 -3.90
N GLY A 161 -13.82 -7.69 -3.99
CA GLY A 161 -13.03 -8.71 -3.32
C GLY A 161 -13.16 -8.65 -1.80
N GLY A 162 -12.02 -8.57 -1.11
CA GLY A 162 -11.93 -8.57 0.35
C GLY A 162 -11.64 -7.19 0.94
N TYR A 163 -11.64 -7.14 2.27
CA TYR A 163 -11.34 -5.94 3.06
C TYR A 163 -9.85 -5.89 3.46
N PRO A 164 -9.29 -4.69 3.70
CA PRO A 164 -9.90 -3.39 3.47
C PRO A 164 -10.17 -3.12 1.98
N ASN A 165 -11.21 -2.35 1.69
CA ASN A 165 -11.45 -1.80 0.36
C ASN A 165 -11.26 -0.29 0.43
N LEU A 166 -10.56 0.29 -0.53
CA LEU A 166 -10.25 1.71 -0.54
C LEU A 166 -10.97 2.38 -1.70
N ILE A 167 -11.60 3.51 -1.41
CA ILE A 167 -12.44 4.25 -2.33
C ILE A 167 -11.93 5.68 -2.34
N TYR A 168 -11.48 6.16 -3.48
CA TYR A 168 -11.03 7.52 -3.66
C TYR A 168 -12.07 8.31 -4.46
N ASN A 169 -12.46 9.45 -3.91
CA ASN A 169 -13.29 10.44 -4.55
C ASN A 169 -12.48 11.71 -4.77
N HIS A 170 -12.08 11.97 -6.02
CA HIS A 170 -11.28 13.16 -6.33
C HIS A 170 -12.10 14.46 -6.18
N ASP A 171 -13.36 14.45 -6.61
CA ASP A 171 -14.26 15.59 -6.56
C ASP A 171 -15.69 15.12 -6.26
N VAL A 172 -16.29 15.65 -5.18
CA VAL A 172 -17.67 15.33 -4.75
C VAL A 172 -18.72 15.73 -5.80
N GLN A 173 -18.38 16.64 -6.71
CA GLN A 173 -19.25 16.99 -7.84
C GLN A 173 -19.16 15.98 -8.98
N ASP A 174 -18.08 15.19 -9.04
CA ASP A 174 -17.96 14.05 -9.92
C ASP A 174 -18.65 12.83 -9.30
N SER A 175 -19.34 12.08 -10.15
CA SER A 175 -19.98 10.82 -9.78
C SER A 175 -19.02 9.63 -9.82
N LYS A 176 -17.80 9.87 -10.32
CA LYS A 176 -16.78 8.86 -10.52
C LYS A 176 -15.98 8.61 -9.24
N LEU A 177 -16.03 7.38 -8.76
CA LEU A 177 -15.19 6.87 -7.70
C LEU A 177 -14.17 5.88 -8.25
N ILE A 178 -13.02 5.83 -7.61
CA ILE A 178 -12.00 4.82 -7.87
C ILE A 178 -11.97 3.87 -6.68
N SER A 179 -12.21 2.59 -6.94
CA SER A 179 -12.17 1.54 -5.91
C SER A 179 -11.02 0.58 -6.15
N TRP A 180 -10.26 0.32 -5.09
CA TRP A 180 -9.25 -0.73 -5.03
C TRP A 180 -9.65 -1.79 -4.01
N SER A 181 -9.41 -3.06 -4.38
CA SER A 181 -9.42 -4.15 -3.41
C SER A 181 -8.18 -4.10 -2.51
N ASN A 182 -8.18 -4.90 -1.44
CA ASN A 182 -7.03 -5.04 -0.54
C ASN A 182 -5.72 -5.35 -1.28
N SER A 183 -5.75 -6.19 -2.33
CA SER A 183 -4.57 -6.55 -3.10
C SER A 183 -4.20 -5.55 -4.19
N GLY A 184 -5.18 -4.77 -4.67
CA GLY A 184 -4.98 -3.77 -5.73
C GLY A 184 -4.48 -2.43 -5.22
N PHE A 185 -4.60 -2.15 -3.91
CA PHE A 185 -4.13 -0.91 -3.32
C PHE A 185 -2.70 -1.03 -2.78
N GLY A 186 -1.78 -0.26 -3.35
CA GLY A 186 -0.40 -0.20 -2.88
C GLY A 186 0.33 1.07 -3.32
N SER A 187 1.64 0.96 -3.53
CA SER A 187 2.52 2.12 -3.79
C SER A 187 2.09 2.94 -5.01
N THR A 188 1.64 2.29 -6.09
CA THR A 188 1.16 3.01 -7.28
C THR A 188 -0.18 3.73 -7.06
N SER A 189 -1.03 3.20 -6.18
CA SER A 189 -2.29 3.85 -5.79
C SER A 189 -2.03 5.14 -5.00
N TRP A 190 -1.04 5.13 -4.12
CA TRP A 190 -0.62 6.34 -3.42
C TRP A 190 -0.03 7.38 -4.37
N ASP A 191 0.86 6.97 -5.28
CA ASP A 191 1.40 7.86 -6.31
C ASP A 191 0.26 8.50 -7.13
N TYR A 192 -0.72 7.70 -7.56
CA TYR A 192 -1.89 8.21 -8.28
C TYR A 192 -2.70 9.24 -7.49
N ILE A 193 -2.96 8.99 -6.20
CA ILE A 193 -3.71 9.93 -5.36
C ILE A 193 -2.93 11.24 -5.21
N LEU A 194 -1.63 11.17 -4.93
CA LEU A 194 -0.79 12.37 -4.81
C LEU A 194 -0.75 13.17 -6.11
N ASP A 195 -0.51 12.51 -7.24
CA ASP A 195 -0.49 13.14 -8.55
C ASP A 195 -1.83 13.83 -8.87
N SER A 196 -2.95 13.19 -8.49
CA SER A 196 -4.30 13.74 -8.69
C SER A 196 -4.55 14.97 -7.83
N GLU A 197 -3.98 15.04 -6.63
CA GLU A 197 -4.03 16.20 -5.73
C GLU A 197 -2.95 17.25 -6.06
N GLY A 198 -2.08 17.00 -7.05
CA GLY A 198 -1.01 17.91 -7.47
C GLY A 198 0.17 17.98 -6.50
N LEU A 199 0.47 16.89 -5.78
CA LEU A 199 1.49 16.78 -4.73
C LEU A 199 2.71 15.95 -5.15
#